data_AF-A0A7T4QUB4-F1
#
_entry.id   AF-A0A7T4QUB4-F1
#
_cell.length_a   1.000
_cell.length_b   1.000
_cell.length_c   1.000
_cell.angle_alpha   90.00
_cell.angle_beta   90.00
_cell.angle_gamma   90.00
#
_symmetry.space_group_name_H-M   'P 1'
#
loop_
_entity.id
_entity.type
_entity.pdbx_description
1 polymer ?
#
loop_
_entity_poly.entity_id
_entity_poly.type
_entity_poly.pdbx_seq_one_letter_code
_entity_poly.pdbx_strand_id
1 'polypeptide(L)'
;MKIITIEEEAWQQLNSRINAIADYLKRLDNTSYDDLWLNNHEVCQYLHISEKTLWRMRTKGEIAYSKIYGQYFYTIGAIKDMLNANAIQSSDEFVQELMAKGKSYMEKGRRLKSDKP
;
A
#
# COMPACT_ATOMS: atom_id res chain seq x y z
N MET A 1 8.32 -26.14 -41.02
CA MET A 1 7.99 -24.73 -40.73
C MET A 1 6.56 -24.49 -41.18
N LYS A 2 5.66 -24.05 -40.29
CA LYS A 2 4.26 -23.79 -40.63
C LYS A 2 4.15 -22.31 -40.99
N ILE A 3 3.95 -22.01 -42.27
CA ILE A 3 3.82 -20.64 -42.78
C ILE A 3 2.32 -20.33 -42.84
N ILE A 4 1.92 -19.24 -42.19
CA ILE A 4 0.56 -18.72 -42.24
C ILE A 4 0.65 -17.37 -42.94
N THR A 5 -0.09 -17.22 -44.03
CA THR A 5 -0.20 -15.98 -44.79
C THR A 5 -1.44 -15.21 -44.35
N ILE A 6 -1.32 -13.91 -44.23
CA ILE A 6 -2.40 -12.98 -43.89
C ILE A 6 -2.36 -11.84 -44.89
N GLU A 7 -3.54 -11.32 -45.25
CA GLU A 7 -3.62 -10.12 -46.07
C GLU A 7 -3.01 -8.93 -45.32
N GLU A 8 -2.30 -8.06 -46.03
CA GLU A 8 -1.59 -6.93 -45.43
C GLU A 8 -2.53 -6.01 -44.65
N GLU A 9 -3.73 -5.76 -45.17
CA GLU A 9 -4.74 -4.94 -44.51
C GLU A 9 -5.21 -5.57 -43.18
N ALA A 10 -5.45 -6.88 -43.16
CA ALA A 10 -5.83 -7.60 -41.95
C ALA A 10 -4.69 -7.58 -40.90
N TRP A 11 -3.43 -7.65 -41.33
CA TRP A 11 -2.27 -7.50 -40.46
C TRP A 11 -2.16 -6.09 -39.87
N GLN A 12 -2.33 -5.05 -40.69
CA GLN A 12 -2.31 -3.65 -40.24
C GLN A 12 -3.45 -3.36 -39.26
N GLN A 13 -4.66 -3.86 -39.52
CA GLN A 13 -5.79 -3.73 -38.60
C GLN A 13 -5.53 -4.43 -37.26
N LEU A 14 -4.95 -5.64 -37.29
CA LEU A 14 -4.58 -6.35 -36.07
C LEU A 14 -3.55 -5.56 -35.25
N ASN A 15 -2.49 -5.08 -35.90
CA ASN A 15 -1.44 -4.30 -35.24
C ASN A 15 -1.99 -2.99 -34.65
N SER A 16 -2.88 -2.32 -35.37
CA SER A 16 -3.58 -1.12 -34.89
C SER A 16 -4.41 -1.39 -33.63
N ARG A 17 -5.16 -2.50 -33.60
CA ARG A 17 -5.94 -2.91 -32.42
C ARG A 17 -5.04 -3.24 -31.22
N ILE A 18 -3.93 -3.94 -31.45
CA ILE A 18 -2.95 -4.24 -30.40
C ILE A 18 -2.35 -2.95 -29.82
N ASN A 19 -1.98 -2.00 -30.69
CA ASN A 19 -1.45 -0.71 -30.26
C ASN A 19 -2.49 0.10 -29.47
N ALA A 20 -3.75 0.11 -29.92
CA ALA A 20 -4.84 0.77 -29.19
C ALA A 20 -5.05 0.19 -27.78
N ILE A 21 -4.95 -1.14 -27.62
CA ILE A 21 -5.00 -1.80 -26.32
C ILE A 21 -3.79 -1.41 -25.47
N ALA A 22 -2.58 -1.44 -26.03
CA ALA A 22 -1.37 -1.07 -25.32
C ALA A 22 -1.40 0.39 -24.83
N ASP A 23 -1.87 1.30 -25.67
CA ASP A 23 -2.02 2.71 -25.31
C ASP A 23 -3.10 2.94 -24.25
N TYR A 24 -4.20 2.17 -24.31
CA TYR A 24 -5.22 2.19 -23.25
C TYR A 24 -4.67 1.71 -21.91
N LEU A 25 -3.90 0.62 -21.89
CA LEU A 25 -3.25 0.10 -20.68
C LEU A 25 -2.23 1.10 -20.10
N LYS A 26 -1.42 1.75 -20.94
CA LYS A 26 -0.50 2.81 -20.50
C LYS A 26 -1.21 4.02 -19.89
N ARG A 27 -2.41 4.34 -20.38
CA ARG A 27 -3.24 5.43 -19.81
C ARG A 27 -3.81 5.06 -18.45
N LEU A 28 -4.16 3.79 -18.24
CA LEU A 28 -4.59 3.29 -16.93
C LEU A 28 -3.48 3.42 -15.87
N ASP A 29 -2.22 3.13 -16.23
CA ASP A 29 -1.08 3.36 -15.32
C ASP A 29 -0.84 4.85 -15.02
N ASN A 30 -1.10 5.75 -15.97
CA ASN A 30 -0.98 7.20 -15.77
C ASN A 30 -2.09 7.81 -14.90
N THR A 31 -3.11 7.05 -14.52
CA THR A 31 -4.10 7.47 -13.52
C THR A 31 -3.62 7.26 -12.09
N SER A 32 -2.39 6.77 -11.88
CA SER A 32 -1.88 6.57 -10.54
C SER A 32 -1.66 7.91 -9.85
N TYR A 33 -2.37 8.12 -8.75
CA TYR A 33 -2.15 9.26 -7.86
C TYR A 33 -0.86 9.14 -7.04
N ASP A 34 0.02 8.20 -7.34
CA ASP A 34 1.23 7.93 -6.54
C ASP A 34 2.12 9.16 -6.40
N ASP A 35 2.23 9.97 -7.44
CA ASP A 35 3.02 11.20 -7.46
C ASP A 35 2.32 12.40 -6.78
N LEU A 36 1.07 12.23 -6.32
CA LEU A 36 0.36 13.27 -5.59
C LEU A 36 1.01 13.50 -4.23
N TRP A 37 1.39 14.75 -3.97
CA TRP A 37 1.98 15.18 -2.70
C TRP A 37 0.93 15.59 -1.70
N LEU A 38 1.03 15.02 -0.50
CA LEU A 38 0.22 15.34 0.67
C LEU A 38 1.08 15.97 1.77
N ASN A 39 0.50 16.91 2.50
CA ASN A 39 1.10 17.51 3.69
C ASN A 39 0.84 16.66 4.96
N ASN A 40 1.46 17.04 6.08
CA ASN A 40 1.28 16.34 7.37
C ASN A 40 -0.19 16.18 7.80
N HIS A 41 -1.01 17.21 7.63
CA HIS A 41 -2.41 17.17 8.07
C HIS A 41 -3.20 16.15 7.26
N GLU A 42 -3.05 16.18 5.93
CA GLU A 42 -3.72 15.26 5.00
C GLU A 42 -3.34 13.80 5.29
N VAL A 43 -2.04 13.53 5.52
CA VAL A 43 -1.57 12.18 5.88
C VAL A 43 -2.12 11.72 7.23
N CYS A 44 -2.17 12.60 8.23
CA CYS A 44 -2.73 12.27 9.54
C CYS A 44 -4.22 11.96 9.46
N GLN A 45 -4.98 12.74 8.66
CA GLN A 45 -6.39 12.47 8.40
C GLN A 45 -6.59 11.14 7.67
N TYR A 46 -5.80 10.90 6.62
CA TYR A 46 -5.90 9.69 5.80
C TYR A 46 -5.58 8.41 6.58
N LEU A 47 -4.50 8.41 7.36
CA LEU A 47 -4.06 7.24 8.13
C LEU A 47 -4.72 7.14 9.52
N HIS A 48 -5.51 8.14 9.92
CA HIS A 48 -6.08 8.26 11.27
C HIS A 48 -5.04 8.14 12.39
N ILE A 49 -3.90 8.83 12.22
CA ILE A 49 -2.81 8.86 13.20
C ILE A 49 -2.57 10.27 13.72
N SER A 50 -1.94 10.36 14.90
CA SER A 50 -1.48 11.65 15.40
C SER A 50 -0.21 12.12 14.69
N GLU A 51 0.03 13.44 14.70
CA GLU A 51 1.29 14.01 14.21
C GLU A 51 2.51 13.45 14.94
N LYS A 52 2.38 13.11 16.22
CA LYS A 52 3.44 12.49 17.01
C LYS A 52 3.78 11.08 16.48
N THR A 53 2.77 10.32 16.07
CA THR A 53 2.97 9.02 15.42
C THR A 53 3.65 9.19 14.07
N LEU A 54 3.17 10.10 13.22
CA LEU A 54 3.78 10.37 11.92
C LEU A 54 5.23 10.87 12.05
N TRP A 55 5.51 11.71 13.05
CA TRP A 55 6.86 12.12 13.40
C TRP A 55 7.75 10.94 13.77
N ARG A 56 7.26 10.01 14.61
CA ARG A 56 8.00 8.80 14.98
C ARG A 56 8.28 7.90 13.77
N MET A 57 7.32 7.78 12.85
CA MET A 57 7.50 6.99 11.63
C MET A 57 8.62 7.58 10.76
N ARG A 58 8.64 8.92 10.59
CA ARG A 58 9.74 9.60 9.89
C ARG A 58 11.09 9.39 10.58
N THR A 59 11.18 9.55 11.90
CA THR A 59 12.47 9.44 12.62
C THR A 59 13.03 8.03 12.62
N LYS A 60 12.16 7.02 12.50
CA LYS A 60 12.55 5.62 12.31
C LYS A 60 12.83 5.22 10.85
N GLY A 61 12.54 6.11 9.89
CA GLY A 61 12.65 5.79 8.47
C GLY A 61 11.58 4.82 7.97
N GLU A 62 10.44 4.72 8.66
CA GLU A 62 9.33 3.82 8.28
C GLU A 62 8.58 4.35 7.05
N ILE A 63 8.60 5.67 6.79
CA ILE A 63 7.92 6.31 5.66
C ILE A 63 8.85 7.29 4.95
N ALA A 64 8.88 7.26 3.61
CA ALA A 64 9.64 8.21 2.80
C ALA A 64 8.93 9.57 2.76
N TYR A 65 9.69 10.66 2.80
CA TYR A 65 9.17 12.02 2.85
C TYR A 65 10.15 13.03 2.23
N SER A 66 9.62 14.19 1.84
CA SER A 66 10.42 15.37 1.48
C SER A 66 10.20 16.48 2.50
N LYS A 67 11.27 17.25 2.78
CA LYS A 67 11.22 18.38 3.71
C LYS A 67 11.55 19.68 2.97
N ILE A 68 10.62 20.63 3.00
CA ILE A 68 10.75 21.92 2.31
C ILE A 68 10.34 23.02 3.30
N TYR A 69 11.23 23.98 3.58
CA TYR A 69 10.99 25.08 4.53
C TYR A 69 10.43 24.67 5.90
N GLY A 70 10.85 23.50 6.42
CA GLY A 70 10.38 22.99 7.71
C GLY A 70 9.03 22.26 7.65
N GLN A 71 8.34 22.28 6.51
CA GLN A 71 7.18 21.46 6.22
C GLN A 71 7.59 20.12 5.63
N TYR A 72 6.71 19.13 5.77
CA TYR A 72 6.95 17.77 5.33
C TYR A 72 5.84 17.32 4.39
N PHE A 73 6.25 16.64 3.33
CA PHE A 73 5.39 16.19 2.25
C PHE A 73 5.64 14.72 1.94
N TYR A 74 4.58 14.03 1.53
CA TYR A 74 4.57 12.60 1.27
C TYR A 74 3.83 12.34 -0.02
N THR A 75 4.39 11.52 -0.88
CA THR A 75 3.70 10.98 -2.04
C THR A 75 2.73 9.88 -1.61
N ILE A 76 1.59 9.74 -2.29
CA ILE A 76 0.69 8.59 -2.11
C ILE A 76 1.45 7.27 -2.33
N GLY A 77 2.38 7.22 -3.29
CA GLY A 77 3.23 6.04 -3.54
C GLY A 77 4.01 5.62 -2.30
N ALA A 78 4.74 6.56 -1.68
CA ALA A 78 5.45 6.30 -0.42
C ALA A 78 4.55 5.79 0.72
N ILE A 79 3.31 6.29 0.81
CA ILE A 79 2.33 5.80 1.80
C ILE A 79 1.92 4.37 1.46
N LYS A 80 1.63 4.06 0.20
CA LYS A 80 1.30 2.71 -0.25
C LYS A 80 2.44 1.73 0.01
N ASP A 81 3.67 2.10 -0.32
CA ASP A 81 4.86 1.26 -0.10
C ASP A 81 5.04 0.95 1.38
N MET A 82 4.88 1.96 2.24
CA MET A 82 4.92 1.77 3.69
C MET A 82 3.80 0.83 4.17
N LEU A 83 2.56 1.00 3.69
CA LEU A 83 1.44 0.12 4.07
C LEU A 83 1.70 -1.32 3.63
N ASN A 84 2.19 -1.52 2.41
CA ASN A 84 2.50 -2.83 1.85
C ASN A 84 3.69 -3.50 2.57
N ALA A 85 4.73 -2.75 2.92
CA ALA A 85 5.87 -3.27 3.68
C ALA A 85 5.49 -3.70 5.10
N ASN A 86 4.44 -3.10 5.68
CA ASN A 86 3.90 -3.46 6.99
C ASN A 86 2.65 -4.34 6.89
N ALA A 87 2.30 -4.80 5.68
CA ALA A 87 1.17 -5.69 5.48
C ALA A 87 1.51 -7.06 6.06
N ILE A 88 0.75 -7.46 7.06
CA ILE A 88 0.85 -8.78 7.66
C ILE A 88 0.15 -9.76 6.71
N GLN A 89 0.92 -10.67 6.11
CA GLN A 89 0.35 -11.73 5.26
C GLN A 89 -0.51 -12.66 6.13
N SER A 90 -1.82 -12.65 5.89
CA SER A 90 -2.77 -13.53 6.58
C SER A 90 -2.74 -14.92 5.97
N SER A 91 -1.72 -15.72 6.29
CA SER A 91 -1.85 -17.17 6.18
C SER A 91 -2.78 -17.67 7.29
N ASP A 92 -3.45 -18.81 7.07
CA ASP A 92 -4.32 -19.41 8.10
C ASP A 92 -3.55 -19.67 9.41
N GLU A 93 -2.27 -20.04 9.30
CA GLU A 93 -1.35 -20.22 10.44
C GLU A 93 -1.13 -18.91 11.22
N PHE A 94 -0.92 -17.80 10.51
CA PHE A 94 -0.73 -16.49 11.12
C PHE A 94 -2.00 -16.00 11.83
N VAL A 95 -3.17 -16.24 11.23
CA VAL A 95 -4.46 -15.90 11.84
C VAL A 95 -4.69 -16.70 13.13
N GLN A 96 -4.36 -17.99 13.14
CA GLN A 96 -4.44 -18.79 14.36
C GLN A 96 -3.46 -18.32 15.44
N GLU A 97 -2.23 -17.96 15.08
CA GLU A 97 -1.24 -17.41 16.02
C GLU A 97 -1.72 -16.07 16.61
N LEU A 98 -2.31 -15.20 15.79
CA LEU A 98 -2.87 -13.93 16.23
C LEU A 98 -4.04 -14.14 17.20
N MET A 99 -4.95 -15.08 16.90
CA MET A 99 -6.06 -15.44 17.79
C MET A 99 -5.55 -16.00 19.13
N ALA A 100 -4.51 -16.83 19.11
CA ALA A 100 -3.88 -17.37 20.32
C ALA A 100 -3.25 -16.26 21.18
N LYS A 101 -2.53 -15.31 20.56
CA LYS A 101 -1.98 -14.13 21.24
C LYS A 101 -3.10 -13.28 21.85
N GLY A 102 -4.17 -13.02 21.11
CA GLY A 102 -5.36 -12.30 21.59
C GLY A 102 -5.99 -12.94 22.83
N LYS A 103 -6.20 -14.27 22.81
CA LYS A 103 -6.69 -15.03 23.99
C LYS A 103 -5.77 -14.87 25.20
N SER A 104 -4.45 -14.92 24.99
CA SER A 104 -3.47 -14.77 26.07
C SER A 104 -3.51 -13.38 26.74
N TYR A 105 -3.75 -12.31 25.97
CA TYR A 105 -3.90 -10.97 26.51
C TYR A 105 -5.19 -10.84 27.32
N MET A 106 -6.28 -11.46 26.86
CA MET A 106 -7.54 -11.49 27.60
C MET A 106 -7.43 -12.26 28.92
N GLU A 107 -6.73 -13.39 28.94
CA GLU A 107 -6.49 -14.16 30.18
C GLU A 107 -5.61 -13.40 31.17
N LYS A 108 -4.52 -12.78 30.69
CA LYS A 108 -3.64 -11.96 31.55
C LYS A 108 -4.35 -10.73 32.11
N GLY A 109 -5.20 -10.08 31.31
CA GLY A 109 -6.03 -8.96 31.75
C GLY A 109 -7.13 -9.35 32.74
N ARG A 110 -7.71 -10.56 32.60
CA ARG A 110 -8.75 -11.08 33.50
C ARG A 110 -8.21 -11.70 34.80
N ARG A 111 -6.95 -12.17 34.84
CA ARG A 111 -6.32 -12.73 36.05
C ARG A 111 -5.87 -11.70 37.10
N LEU A 112 -6.10 -10.40 36.90
CA LEU A 112 -5.71 -9.35 37.86
C LEU A 112 -6.68 -9.15 39.05
N LYS A 113 -7.73 -9.97 39.20
CA LYS A 113 -8.64 -9.91 40.36
C LYS A 113 -9.09 -11.27 40.88
N SER A 114 -8.16 -12.20 41.08
CA SER A 114 -8.43 -13.39 41.90
C SER A 114 -7.20 -13.70 42.76
N ASP A 115 -6.89 -12.80 43.67
CA ASP A 115 -6.34 -13.16 44.98
C ASP A 115 -6.23 -11.91 45.83
N LYS A 116 -7.14 -11.80 46.80
CA LYS A 116 -6.78 -11.20 48.07
C LYS A 116 -7.53 -11.99 49.17
N PRO A 117 -6.81 -12.59 50.12
CA PRO A 117 -7.43 -13.17 51.32
C PRO A 117 -8.08 -12.09 52.19
#